data_AF-A0A3G6JJM8-F1
#
_entry.id   AF-A0A3G6JJM8-F1
#
_cell.length_a   1.000
_cell.length_b   1.000
_cell.length_c   1.000
_cell.angle_alpha   90.00
_cell.angle_beta   90.00
_cell.angle_gamma   90.00
#
_symmetry.space_group_name_H-M   'P 1'
#
loop_
_entity.id
_entity.type
_entity.pdbx_description
1 polymer ?
#
loop_
_entity_poly.entity_id
_entity_poly.type
_entity_poly.pdbx_seq_one_letter_code
_entity_poly.pdbx_strand_id
1 'polypeptide(L)'
;MADFGVSLLEARRMTLKEMKLYQKAYKKRFLNKEREIYQLAYLNRLANATTKDGKKYYFEKFDDFYNAKERAREVLGEKITKSKLLERAKKNLNYKLERGLLDGR
;
A
#
# COMPACT_ATOMS: atom_id res chain seq x y z
N MET A 1 -0.74 18.98 19.28
CA MET A 1 -0.52 19.12 17.83
C MET A 1 -1.88 18.95 17.17
N ALA A 2 -2.35 19.91 16.38
CA ALA A 2 -3.60 19.68 15.63
C ALA A 2 -3.33 18.63 14.55
N ASP A 3 -4.34 17.82 14.24
CA ASP A 3 -4.21 16.75 13.26
C ASP A 3 -3.61 17.28 11.94
N PHE A 4 -2.85 16.43 11.25
CA PHE A 4 -2.28 16.67 9.91
C PHE A 4 -1.03 17.57 9.82
N GLY A 5 -0.37 17.86 10.93
CA GLY A 5 0.91 18.58 10.93
C GLY A 5 0.75 20.09 10.77
N VAL A 6 -0.36 20.62 11.29
CA VAL A 6 -0.67 22.05 11.30
C VAL A 6 -0.93 22.50 12.74
N SER A 7 -0.61 23.74 13.09
CA SER A 7 -0.95 24.28 14.41
C SER A 7 -2.44 24.65 14.51
N LEU A 8 -2.98 24.75 15.73
CA LEU A 8 -4.36 25.20 15.97
C LEU A 8 -4.61 26.62 15.43
N LEU A 9 -3.60 27.50 15.51
CA LEU A 9 -3.70 28.88 15.01
C LEU A 9 -3.79 28.91 13.47
N GLU A 10 -2.97 28.10 12.80
CA GLU A 10 -3.01 27.95 11.34
C GLU A 10 -4.32 27.30 10.90
N ALA A 11 -4.79 26.27 11.60
CA ALA A 11 -6.09 25.63 11.34
C ALA A 11 -7.25 26.63 11.45
N ARG A 12 -7.23 27.53 12.45
CA ARG A 12 -8.26 28.56 12.63
C ARG A 12 -8.28 29.60 11.52
N ARG A 13 -7.14 29.86 10.86
CA ARG A 13 -7.01 30.85 9.78
C ARG A 13 -7.25 30.26 8.39
N MET A 14 -7.32 28.94 8.26
CA MET A 14 -7.51 28.26 7.00
C MET A 14 -8.98 28.15 6.61
N THR A 15 -9.21 28.20 5.30
CA THR A 15 -10.46 27.77 4.70
C THR A 15 -10.60 26.23 4.74
N LEU A 16 -11.83 25.73 4.64
CA LEU A 16 -12.10 24.28 4.56
C LEU A 16 -11.39 23.61 3.37
N LYS A 17 -11.17 24.35 2.27
CA LYS A 17 -10.46 23.84 1.09
C LYS A 17 -8.97 23.63 1.38
N GLU A 18 -8.34 24.61 2.02
CA GLU A 18 -6.93 24.50 2.44
C GLU A 18 -6.76 23.39 3.46
N MET A 19 -7.65 23.31 4.46
CA MET A 19 -7.59 22.24 5.46
C MET A 19 -7.67 20.84 4.81
N LYS A 20 -8.54 20.63 3.82
CA LYS A 20 -8.60 19.37 3.04
C LYS A 20 -7.32 19.10 2.25
N LEU A 21 -6.68 20.14 1.71
CA LEU A 21 -5.41 20.01 1.00
C LEU A 21 -4.30 19.54 1.95
N TYR A 22 -4.20 20.15 3.14
CA TYR A 22 -3.24 19.74 4.18
C TYR A 22 -3.48 18.31 4.66
N GLN A 23 -4.74 17.91 4.87
CA GLN A 23 -5.09 16.52 5.18
C GLN A 23 -4.57 15.55 4.11
N LYS A 24 -4.77 15.87 2.83
CA LYS A 24 -4.28 15.05 1.72
C LYS A 24 -2.76 15.01 1.66
N ALA A 25 -2.09 16.15 1.87
CA ALA A 25 -0.64 16.23 1.90
C ALA A 25 -0.05 15.41 3.05
N TYR A 26 -0.65 15.47 4.24
CA TYR A 26 -0.24 14.68 5.40
C TYR A 26 -0.34 13.17 5.12
N LYS A 27 -1.47 12.71 4.57
CA LYS A 27 -1.64 11.31 4.15
C LYS A 27 -0.58 10.86 3.15
N LYS A 28 -0.21 11.72 2.20
CA LYS A 28 0.88 11.43 1.24
C LYS A 28 2.25 11.35 1.90
N ARG A 29 2.56 12.25 2.85
CA ARG A 29 3.81 12.21 3.62
C ARG A 29 3.92 10.92 4.42
N PHE A 30 2.81 10.49 5.03
CA PHE A 30 2.73 9.22 5.74
C PHE A 30 3.01 8.03 4.82
N LEU A 31 2.39 7.98 3.63
CA LEU A 31 2.65 6.94 2.64
C LEU A 31 4.12 6.88 2.18
N ASN A 32 4.75 8.04 2.00
CA ASN A 32 6.18 8.09 1.62
C ASN A 32 7.05 7.50 2.73
N LYS A 33 6.81 7.90 3.99
CA LYS A 33 7.56 7.38 5.13
C LYS A 33 7.34 5.88 5.33
N GLU A 34 6.11 5.41 5.14
CA GLU A 34 5.78 3.98 5.16
C GLU A 34 6.59 3.23 4.09
N ARG A 35 6.59 3.73 2.84
CA ARG A 35 7.39 3.14 1.75
C ARG A 35 8.87 3.08 2.08
N GLU A 36 9.46 4.14 2.63
CA GLU A 36 10.88 4.17 3.03
C GLU A 36 11.21 3.07 4.05
N ILE A 37 10.33 2.86 5.04
CA ILE A 37 10.48 1.79 6.03
C ILE A 37 10.46 0.41 5.35
N TYR A 38 9.52 0.17 4.44
CA TYR A 38 9.46 -1.09 3.70
C TYR A 38 10.66 -1.28 2.79
N GLN A 39 11.19 -0.21 2.17
CA GLN A 39 12.40 -0.27 1.37
C GLN A 39 13.60 -0.68 2.21
N LEU A 40 13.76 -0.10 3.40
CA LEU A 40 14.83 -0.48 4.32
C LEU A 40 14.70 -1.95 4.76
N ALA A 41 13.49 -2.39 5.09
CA ALA A 41 13.22 -3.79 5.45
C ALA A 41 13.57 -4.75 4.29
N TYR A 42 13.21 -4.38 3.06
CA TYR A 42 13.53 -5.15 1.86
C TYR A 42 15.04 -5.25 1.62
N LEU A 43 15.77 -4.14 1.74
CA LEU A 43 17.23 -4.11 1.59
C LEU A 43 17.94 -4.92 2.68
N ASN A 44 17.52 -4.78 3.94
CA ASN A 44 18.04 -5.59 5.05
C ASN A 44 17.82 -7.08 4.79
N ARG A 45 16.65 -7.44 4.26
CA ARG A 45 16.36 -8.82 3.87
C ARG A 45 17.22 -9.30 2.71
N LEU A 46 17.51 -8.47 1.71
CA LEU A 46 18.44 -8.81 0.64
C LEU A 46 19.87 -9.03 1.16
N ALA A 47 20.35 -8.15 2.05
CA ALA A 47 21.67 -8.25 2.64
C ALA A 47 21.84 -9.50 3.52
N ASN A 48 20.80 -9.87 4.27
CA ASN A 48 20.79 -11.05 5.15
C ASN A 48 20.42 -12.35 4.44
N ALA A 49 20.06 -12.31 3.15
CA ALA A 49 19.76 -13.50 2.37
C ALA A 49 21.08 -14.23 2.03
N THR A 50 21.65 -14.95 2.99
CA THR A 50 22.80 -15.83 2.76
C THR A 50 22.37 -16.98 1.85
N THR A 51 22.88 -17.00 0.62
CA THR A 51 22.73 -18.14 -0.28
C THR A 51 23.54 -19.33 0.25
N LYS A 52 22.85 -20.30 0.86
CA LYS A 52 23.37 -21.67 1.01
C LYS A 52 22.53 -22.72 0.25
N ASP A 53 21.21 -22.54 0.10
CA ASP A 53 20.33 -23.58 -0.45
C ASP A 53 19.56 -23.20 -1.74
N GLY A 54 19.88 -22.08 -2.40
CA GLY A 54 19.37 -21.77 -3.75
C GLY A 54 17.84 -21.59 -3.90
N LYS A 55 17.05 -21.65 -2.83
CA LYS A 55 15.60 -21.42 -2.89
C LYS A 55 15.32 -19.96 -3.24
N LYS A 56 14.76 -19.73 -4.42
CA LYS A 56 14.27 -18.42 -4.86
C LYS A 56 13.25 -17.90 -3.85
N TYR A 57 13.44 -16.67 -3.42
CA TYR A 57 12.54 -16.03 -2.48
C TYR A 57 11.26 -15.57 -3.19
N TYR A 58 10.13 -15.63 -2.47
CA TYR A 58 8.80 -15.38 -3.02
C TYR A 58 8.59 -13.93 -3.50
N PHE A 59 9.17 -12.94 -2.81
CA PHE A 59 9.13 -11.53 -3.22
C PHE A 59 10.47 -11.12 -3.86
N GLU A 60 10.60 -11.36 -5.16
CA GLU A 60 11.82 -11.04 -5.92
C GLU A 60 11.99 -9.53 -6.14
N LYS A 61 10.89 -8.78 -6.23
CA LYS A 61 10.91 -7.33 -6.42
C LYS A 61 10.34 -6.63 -5.19
N PHE A 62 10.74 -5.38 -5.01
CA PHE A 62 10.20 -4.53 -3.95
C PHE A 62 8.67 -4.37 -4.07
N ASP A 63 8.14 -4.26 -5.29
CA ASP A 63 6.69 -4.12 -5.52
C ASP A 63 5.89 -5.37 -5.10
N ASP A 64 6.52 -6.55 -5.11
CA ASP A 64 5.92 -7.79 -4.60
C ASP A 64 5.93 -7.78 -3.06
N PHE A 65 6.95 -7.17 -2.45
CA PHE A 65 7.09 -7.01 -1.00
C PHE A 65 6.18 -5.90 -0.43
N TYR A 66 5.97 -4.82 -1.17
CA TYR A 66 5.11 -3.70 -0.78
C TYR A 66 4.44 -3.05 -2.01
N ASN A 67 3.12 -3.26 -2.13
CA ASN A 67 2.32 -2.68 -3.21
C ASN A 67 1.88 -1.24 -2.89
N ALA A 68 2.77 -0.28 -3.17
CA ALA A 68 2.53 1.14 -2.92
C ALA A 68 1.25 1.69 -3.60
N LYS A 69 0.89 1.15 -4.78
CA LYS A 69 -0.30 1.59 -5.54
C LYS A 69 -1.60 1.16 -4.88
N GLU A 70 -1.62 -0.01 -4.26
CA GLU A 70 -2.78 -0.48 -3.51
C GLU A 70 -2.88 0.25 -2.17
N ARG A 71 -1.75 0.41 -1.48
CA ARG A 71 -1.69 1.12 -0.21
C ARG A 71 -2.12 2.59 -0.33
N ALA A 72 -1.68 3.28 -1.38
CA ALA A 72 -2.11 4.65 -1.66
C ALA A 72 -3.62 4.75 -1.88
N ARG A 73 -4.24 3.76 -2.54
CA ARG A 73 -5.69 3.72 -2.76
C ARG A 73 -6.47 3.60 -1.45
N GLU A 74 -6.01 2.74 -0.55
CA GLU A 74 -6.62 2.56 0.79
C GLU A 74 -6.56 3.87 1.61
N VAL A 75 -5.37 4.47 1.70
CA VAL A 75 -5.14 5.63 2.58
C VAL A 75 -5.78 6.91 2.03
N LEU A 76 -5.73 7.12 0.72
CA LEU A 76 -6.34 8.27 0.07
C LEU A 76 -7.85 8.11 -0.14
N GLY A 77 -8.42 6.92 0.16
CA GLY A 77 -9.84 6.64 0.00
C GLY A 77 -10.29 6.72 -1.45
N GLU A 78 -9.41 6.36 -2.40
CA GLU A 78 -9.81 6.31 -3.81
C GLU A 78 -10.91 5.26 -3.97
N LYS A 79 -12.08 5.69 -4.45
CA LYS A 79 -13.20 4.77 -4.68
C LYS A 79 -12.75 3.70 -5.68
N ILE A 80 -12.78 2.45 -5.25
CA ILE A 80 -12.53 1.32 -6.15
C ILE A 80 -13.68 1.31 -7.17
N THR A 81 -13.35 1.44 -8.45
CA THR A 81 -14.35 1.35 -9.51
C THR A 81 -14.90 -0.07 -9.62
N LYS A 82 -16.17 -0.21 -10.02
CA LYS A 82 -16.81 -1.53 -10.24
C LYS A 82 -15.99 -2.43 -11.17
N SER A 83 -15.31 -1.85 -12.16
CA SER A 83 -14.41 -2.57 -13.09
C SER A 83 -13.23 -3.24 -12.37
N LYS A 84 -12.55 -2.52 -11.47
CA LYS A 84 -11.43 -3.08 -10.68
C LYS A 84 -11.87 -4.17 -9.71
N LEU A 85 -13.09 -4.06 -9.15
CA LEU A 85 -13.66 -5.12 -8.32
C LEU A 85 -13.92 -6.39 -9.13
N LEU A 86 -14.48 -6.24 -10.34
CA LEU A 86 -14.71 -7.34 -11.27
C LEU A 86 -13.40 -8.03 -11.70
N GLU A 87 -12.35 -7.26 -12.00
CA GLU A 87 -11.02 -7.81 -12.33
C GLU A 87 -10.43 -8.60 -11.16
N ARG A 88 -10.53 -8.08 -9.93
CA ARG A 88 -10.09 -8.78 -8.72
C ARG A 88 -10.86 -10.08 -8.49
N ALA A 89 -12.18 -10.05 -8.66
CA ALA A 89 -13.02 -11.23 -8.55
C ALA A 89 -12.64 -12.30 -9.58
N LYS A 90 -12.41 -11.91 -10.85
CA LYS A 90 -11.95 -12.83 -11.91
C LYS A 90 -10.59 -13.44 -11.61
N LYS A 91 -9.61 -12.64 -11.16
CA LYS A 91 -8.29 -13.14 -10.77
C LYS A 91 -8.37 -14.13 -9.61
N ASN A 92 -9.17 -13.83 -8.58
CA ASN A 92 -9.38 -14.73 -7.46
C ASN A 92 -10.08 -16.03 -7.87
N LEU A 93 -11.04 -15.96 -8.80
CA LEU A 93 -11.71 -17.15 -9.33
C LEU A 93 -10.70 -18.05 -10.08
N ASN A 94 -9.91 -17.48 -10.99
CA ASN A 94 -8.89 -18.22 -11.73
C ASN A 94 -7.85 -18.85 -10.81
N TYR A 95 -7.36 -18.10 -9.82
CA TYR A 95 -6.42 -18.63 -8.82
C TYR A 95 -6.99 -19.85 -8.08
N LYS A 96 -8.27 -19.78 -7.69
CA LYS A 96 -8.92 -20.90 -7.01
C LYS A 96 -9.14 -22.11 -7.94
N LEU A 97 -9.43 -21.89 -9.23
CA LEU A 97 -9.55 -22.95 -10.23
C LEU A 97 -8.21 -23.65 -10.46
N GLU A 98 -7.14 -22.89 -10.70
CA GLU A 98 -5.77 -23.42 -10.92
C GLU A 98 -5.26 -24.24 -9.73
N ARG A 99 -5.72 -23.93 -8.52
CA ARG A 99 -5.36 -24.61 -7.27
C ARG A 99 -6.30 -25.75 -6.89
N GLY A 100 -7.36 -26.02 -7.66
CA GLY A 100 -8.38 -27.01 -7.33
C GLY A 100 -9.18 -26.70 -6.07
N LEU A 101 -9.19 -25.44 -5.61
CA LEU A 101 -9.85 -24.99 -4.37
C LEU A 101 -11.37 -24.79 -4.55
N LEU A 102 -11.89 -24.98 -5.76
CA LEU A 102 -13.32 -24.88 -6.11
C LEU A 102 -13.96 -26.23 -6.38
N ASP A 103 -13.16 -27.29 -6.53
CA ASP A 103 -13.68 -28.65 -6.63
C ASP A 103 -13.97 -29.13 -5.22
N GLY A 104 -15.20 -28.89 -4.77
CA GLY A 104 -15.72 -29.49 -3.56
C GLY A 104 -15.78 -31.01 -3.70
N ARG A 105 -14.78 -31.69 -3.16
CA ARG A 105 -14.91 -33.05 -2.61
C ARG A 105 -14.65 -32.97 -1.11
#